data_AF-A0A2C9L3X3-F1
#
_entry.id   AF-A0A2C9L3X3-F1
#
_cell.length_a   1.000
_cell.length_b   1.000
_cell.length_c   1.000
_cell.angle_alpha   90.00
_cell.angle_beta   90.00
_cell.angle_gamma   90.00
#
_symmetry.space_group_name_H-M   'P 1'
#
loop_
_entity.id
_entity.type
_entity.pdbx_description
1 polymer ?
#
loop_
_entity_poly.entity_id
_entity_poly.type
_entity_poly.pdbx_seq_one_letter_code
_entity_poly.pdbx_strand_id
1 'polypeptide(L)'
;ENVMSSIVTDSRAMSFSDDTLWKAKHWYKNDFYGVYDHLFRQCLVSNKIELSQIFWLRTKNPLGNLLLAADFLKKKTKLETNDIKKNKLREAVQQYRDLAAKFVDACYDSDREITLKMITRKLKEFSDQSCIDMALSSENMDFLVQPACVTLQTRVWLYGNLWDFYTENFDPTKLLFRRKTAESIAVESNSSEHNTKK
;
A
#
# COMPACT_ATOMS: atom_id res chain seq x y z
N GLU A 1 11.62 23.50 55.10
CA GLU A 1 12.31 24.61 54.43
C GLU A 1 13.74 24.19 54.12
N ASN A 2 14.25 24.67 52.98
CA ASN A 2 15.60 24.53 52.41
C ASN A 2 15.99 23.15 51.85
N VAL A 3 15.78 22.89 50.55
CA VAL A 3 16.40 23.46 49.33
C VAL A 3 17.64 22.66 48.91
N MET A 4 17.53 22.13 47.69
CA MET A 4 18.58 21.74 46.75
C MET A 4 20.02 22.07 47.15
N SER A 5 20.88 21.05 47.26
CA SER A 5 22.19 21.03 46.56
C SER A 5 23.08 19.87 47.01
N SER A 6 23.22 18.88 46.12
CA SER A 6 24.42 18.08 45.83
C SER A 6 23.94 16.87 45.04
N ILE A 7 23.69 16.98 43.73
CA ILE A 7 24.72 16.95 42.68
C ILE A 7 25.87 16.03 43.10
N VAL A 8 25.91 14.82 42.56
CA VAL A 8 26.99 14.27 41.71
C VAL A 8 26.59 12.83 41.33
N THR A 9 26.28 12.68 40.05
CA THR A 9 26.40 11.48 39.20
C THR A 9 26.61 10.11 39.86
N ASP A 10 25.73 9.16 39.57
CA ASP A 10 26.26 7.85 39.20
C ASP A 10 25.44 7.15 38.10
N SER A 11 26.16 6.88 37.03
CA SER A 11 25.77 6.20 35.80
C SER A 11 25.42 4.75 36.09
N ARG A 12 24.15 4.42 36.31
CA ARG A 12 23.72 3.02 36.31
C ARG A 12 23.07 2.67 34.98
N ALA A 13 23.92 2.23 34.06
CA ALA A 13 23.52 1.55 32.83
C ALA A 13 22.35 0.60 33.12
N MET A 14 21.30 0.68 32.31
CA MET A 14 20.26 -0.35 32.25
C MET A 14 20.97 -1.66 31.90
N SER A 15 21.22 -2.50 32.91
CA SER A 15 21.72 -3.84 32.69
C SER A 15 20.62 -4.61 31.96
N PHE A 16 20.85 -4.82 30.67
CA PHE A 16 20.09 -5.74 29.83
C PHE A 16 20.29 -7.15 30.40
N SER A 17 19.36 -7.58 31.25
CA SER A 17 19.36 -8.94 31.81
C SER A 17 18.65 -9.85 30.80
N ASP A 18 19.44 -10.70 30.16
CA ASP A 18 19.21 -11.30 28.84
C ASP A 18 18.29 -12.55 28.83
N ASP A 19 17.59 -12.86 29.91
CA ASP A 19 16.97 -14.19 30.09
C ASP A 19 15.44 -14.25 30.10
N THR A 20 14.74 -13.12 29.93
CA THR A 20 13.26 -13.07 30.03
C THR A 20 12.54 -12.65 28.75
N LEU A 21 13.22 -12.08 27.76
CA LEU A 21 12.55 -11.59 26.54
C LEU A 21 12.15 -12.72 25.57
N TRP A 22 12.95 -13.78 25.46
CA TRP A 22 12.69 -14.87 24.50
C TRP A 22 11.83 -16.02 25.07
N LYS A 23 11.62 -16.08 26.39
CA LYS A 23 10.77 -17.10 27.06
C LYS A 23 9.27 -16.78 27.05
N ALA A 24 8.86 -15.58 26.66
CA ALA A 24 7.45 -15.26 26.44
C ALA A 24 6.93 -15.94 25.17
N LYS A 25 6.71 -17.26 25.19
CA LYS A 25 6.31 -18.09 24.04
C LYS A 25 4.92 -17.75 23.43
N HIS A 26 4.31 -16.63 23.81
CA HIS A 26 2.94 -16.22 23.46
C HIS A 26 2.82 -15.05 22.47
N TRP A 27 3.89 -14.30 22.13
CA TRP A 27 3.78 -13.15 21.21
C TRP A 27 3.70 -13.49 19.72
N TYR A 28 3.94 -14.75 19.33
CA TYR A 28 3.96 -15.17 17.93
C TYR A 28 2.64 -15.70 17.37
N LYS A 29 1.66 -16.01 18.22
CA LYS A 29 0.65 -16.99 17.81
C LYS A 29 -0.54 -16.44 17.05
N ASN A 30 -0.94 -15.17 17.24
CA ASN A 30 -2.23 -14.73 16.70
C ASN A 30 -2.24 -13.46 15.82
N ASP A 31 -1.32 -12.49 15.92
CA ASP A 31 -1.46 -11.23 15.15
C ASP A 31 -0.14 -10.56 14.69
N PHE A 32 1.00 -11.25 14.77
CA PHE A 32 2.29 -10.57 14.59
C PHE A 32 2.75 -10.59 13.13
N TYR A 33 2.72 -9.41 12.53
CA TYR A 33 3.56 -8.98 11.40
C TYR A 33 4.96 -9.63 11.44
N GLY A 34 5.55 -9.96 10.29
CA GLY A 34 6.88 -10.58 10.26
C GLY A 34 7.93 -9.75 11.01
N VAL A 35 9.05 -10.36 11.43
CA VAL A 35 10.12 -9.64 12.19
C VAL A 35 10.52 -8.33 11.49
N TYR A 36 10.66 -8.36 10.17
CA TYR A 36 10.99 -7.18 9.36
C TYR A 36 9.88 -6.14 9.31
N ASP A 37 8.60 -6.57 9.26
CA ASP A 37 7.46 -5.66 9.27
C ASP A 37 7.35 -4.90 10.60
N HIS A 38 7.57 -5.61 11.72
CA HIS A 38 7.60 -5.00 13.05
C HIS A 38 8.74 -3.97 13.16
N LEU A 39 9.96 -4.36 12.78
CA LEU A 39 11.11 -3.47 12.78
C LEU A 39 10.88 -2.23 11.90
N PHE A 40 10.30 -2.42 10.72
CA PHE A 40 9.96 -1.33 9.81
C PHE A 40 9.00 -0.32 10.46
N ARG A 41 7.90 -0.80 11.07
CA ARG A 41 6.93 0.07 11.78
C ARG A 41 7.57 0.79 12.96
N GLN A 42 8.43 0.10 13.73
CA GLN A 42 9.14 0.71 14.85
C GLN A 42 10.11 1.82 14.39
N CYS A 43 10.73 1.67 13.22
CA CYS A 43 11.56 2.70 12.61
C CYS A 43 10.74 3.95 12.24
N LEU A 44 9.55 3.78 11.65
CA LEU A 44 8.66 4.88 11.29
C LEU A 44 8.20 5.68 12.51
N VAL A 45 7.80 5.00 13.59
CA VAL A 45 7.40 5.64 14.85
C VAL A 45 8.58 6.43 15.44
N SER A 46 9.77 5.81 15.46
CA SER A 46 11.01 6.41 15.98
C SER A 46 11.64 7.49 15.08
N ASN A 47 11.02 7.80 13.93
CA ASN A 47 11.51 8.78 12.95
C ASN A 47 12.89 8.46 12.34
N LYS A 48 13.27 7.18 12.30
CA LYS A 48 14.54 6.70 11.70
C LYS A 48 14.30 6.30 10.24
N ILE A 49 14.18 7.29 9.36
CA ILE A 49 13.79 7.08 7.95
C ILE A 49 14.82 6.26 7.18
N GLU A 50 16.11 6.54 7.35
CA GLU A 50 17.21 5.81 6.69
C GLU A 50 17.17 4.31 6.99
N LEU A 51 16.92 3.94 8.25
CA LEU A 51 16.85 2.54 8.65
C LEU A 51 15.60 1.86 8.08
N SER A 52 14.49 2.59 8.01
CA SER A 52 13.25 2.11 7.41
C SER A 52 13.41 1.83 5.90
N GLN A 53 14.26 2.59 5.20
CA GLN A 53 14.61 2.35 3.79
C GLN A 53 15.41 1.05 3.54
N ILE A 54 16.04 0.48 4.57
CA ILE A 54 16.75 -0.80 4.44
C ILE A 54 15.77 -1.97 4.60
N PHE A 55 14.78 -1.83 5.48
CA PHE A 55 13.91 -2.95 5.85
C PHE A 55 12.75 -3.21 4.89
N TRP A 56 12.26 -2.21 4.16
CA TRP A 56 11.02 -2.36 3.37
C TRP A 56 11.09 -3.50 2.33
N LEU A 57 12.25 -3.78 1.73
CA LEU A 57 12.42 -4.86 0.76
C LEU A 57 12.31 -6.27 1.38
N ARG A 58 12.66 -6.42 2.66
CA ARG A 58 12.60 -7.71 3.36
C ARG A 58 11.25 -7.99 4.00
N THR A 59 10.33 -7.04 3.88
CA THR A 59 8.98 -7.22 4.38
C THR A 59 8.19 -8.20 3.54
N LYS A 60 7.15 -8.78 4.13
CA LYS A 60 6.31 -9.75 3.42
C LYS A 60 5.55 -9.10 2.26
N ASN A 61 5.13 -7.85 2.45
CA ASN A 61 4.39 -7.06 1.50
C ASN A 61 5.05 -5.68 1.34
N PRO A 62 6.09 -5.54 0.49
CA PRO A 62 6.86 -4.31 0.35
C PRO A 62 5.99 -3.13 -0.08
N LEU A 63 5.17 -3.32 -1.11
CA LEU A 63 4.29 -2.27 -1.61
C LEU A 63 3.29 -1.76 -0.56
N GLY A 64 2.62 -2.69 0.14
CA GLY A 64 1.67 -2.32 1.20
C GLY A 64 2.34 -1.54 2.34
N ASN A 65 3.55 -1.95 2.73
CA ASN A 65 4.32 -1.25 3.76
C ASN A 65 4.78 0.15 3.31
N LEU A 66 5.18 0.33 2.05
CA LEU A 66 5.52 1.65 1.50
C LEU A 66 4.32 2.61 1.52
N LEU A 67 3.14 2.14 1.09
CA LEU A 67 1.91 2.93 1.10
C LEU A 67 1.46 3.27 2.52
N LEU A 68 1.55 2.30 3.45
CA LEU A 68 1.28 2.52 4.86
C LEU A 68 2.23 3.56 5.46
N ALA A 69 3.52 3.49 5.13
CA ALA A 69 4.52 4.45 5.60
C ALA A 69 4.21 5.87 5.13
N ALA A 70 3.85 6.03 3.85
CA ALA A 70 3.47 7.33 3.28
C ALA A 70 2.24 7.91 3.99
N ASP A 71 1.20 7.11 4.24
CA ASP A 71 0.00 7.56 4.96
C ASP A 71 0.30 7.94 6.42
N PHE A 72 1.05 7.09 7.12
CA PHE A 72 1.44 7.32 8.51
C PHE A 72 2.25 8.61 8.65
N LEU A 73 3.25 8.81 7.80
CA LEU A 73 4.07 10.01 7.83
C LEU A 73 3.26 11.25 7.43
N LYS A 74 2.33 11.14 6.46
CA LYS A 74 1.39 12.23 6.11
C LYS A 74 0.57 12.64 7.33
N LYS A 75 0.02 11.69 8.08
CA LYS A 75 -0.72 11.97 9.34
C LYS A 75 0.18 12.61 10.39
N LYS A 76 1.41 12.10 10.56
CA LYS A 76 2.41 12.66 11.48
C LYS A 76 2.78 14.11 11.13
N THR A 77 2.91 14.45 9.85
CA THR A 77 3.19 15.83 9.39
C THR A 77 2.09 16.83 9.76
N LYS A 78 0.84 16.38 9.87
CA LYS A 78 -0.30 17.23 10.24
C LYS A 78 -0.30 17.56 11.74
N LEU A 79 0.24 16.66 12.57
CA LEU A 79 0.31 16.82 14.02
C LEU A 79 1.52 17.65 14.47
N GLU A 80 2.58 17.69 13.65
CA GLU A 80 3.81 18.40 13.99
C GLU A 80 3.66 19.92 13.84
N THR A 81 4.00 20.66 14.90
CA THR A 81 3.93 22.13 14.93
C THR A 81 5.22 22.80 14.44
N ASN A 82 6.36 22.11 14.53
CA ASN A 82 7.65 22.67 14.13
C ASN A 82 7.86 22.57 12.62
N ASP A 83 8.00 23.71 11.95
CA ASP A 83 8.12 23.79 10.49
C ASP A 83 9.35 23.06 9.93
N ILE A 84 10.49 23.06 10.63
CA ILE A 84 11.70 22.38 10.20
C ILE A 84 11.48 20.86 10.18
N LYS A 85 10.88 20.33 11.25
CA LYS A 85 10.56 18.89 11.34
C LYS A 85 9.47 18.50 10.35
N LYS A 86 8.48 19.36 10.16
CA LYS A 86 7.39 19.17 9.20
C LYS A 86 7.91 19.07 7.77
N ASN A 87 8.86 19.92 7.38
CA ASN A 87 9.48 19.85 6.06
C ASN A 87 10.26 18.54 5.86
N LYS A 88 11.07 18.12 6.84
CA LYS A 88 11.77 16.82 6.79
C LYS A 88 10.81 15.63 6.65
N LEU A 89 9.68 15.67 7.36
CA LEU A 89 8.67 14.62 7.24
C LEU A 89 7.97 14.64 5.88
N ARG A 90 7.73 15.81 5.29
CA ARG A 90 7.17 15.94 3.94
C ARG A 90 8.11 15.37 2.87
N GLU A 91 9.40 15.65 2.99
CA GLU A 91 10.44 15.05 2.14
C GLU A 91 10.43 13.53 2.26
N ALA A 92 10.37 13.00 3.49
CA ALA A 92 10.26 11.56 3.72
C ALA A 92 8.98 10.96 3.09
N VAL A 93 7.82 11.63 3.20
CA VAL A 93 6.58 11.19 2.53
C VAL A 93 6.78 11.10 1.03
N GLN A 94 7.39 12.11 0.41
CA GLN A 94 7.63 12.09 -1.03
C GLN A 94 8.59 10.96 -1.42
N GLN A 95 9.66 10.73 -0.65
CA GLN A 95 10.57 9.61 -0.89
C GLN A 95 9.85 8.26 -0.88
N TYR A 96 8.94 8.01 0.08
CA TYR A 96 8.17 6.76 0.12
C TYR A 96 7.17 6.64 -1.03
N ARG A 97 6.57 7.75 -1.47
CA ARG A 97 5.68 7.76 -2.65
C ARG A 97 6.44 7.43 -3.92
N ASP A 98 7.59 8.08 -4.13
CA ASP A 98 8.45 7.82 -5.28
C ASP A 98 8.99 6.39 -5.29
N LEU A 99 9.35 5.85 -4.12
CA LEU A 99 9.75 4.45 -3.98
C LEU A 99 8.61 3.49 -4.32
N ALA A 100 7.38 3.76 -3.87
CA ALA A 100 6.23 2.93 -4.19
C ALA A 100 5.91 2.93 -5.69
N ALA A 101 5.98 4.09 -6.33
CA ALA A 101 5.84 4.24 -7.78
C ALA A 101 6.88 3.40 -8.54
N LYS A 102 8.17 3.64 -8.26
CA LYS A 102 9.28 2.92 -8.91
C LYS A 102 9.22 1.41 -8.68
N PHE A 103 8.82 0.99 -7.47
CA PHE A 103 8.68 -0.43 -7.16
C PHE A 103 7.59 -1.08 -8.01
N VAL A 104 6.43 -0.44 -8.16
CA VAL A 104 5.36 -0.99 -9.00
C VAL A 104 5.71 -0.98 -10.47
N ASP A 105 6.40 0.06 -10.96
CA ASP A 105 6.86 0.08 -12.35
C ASP A 105 7.83 -1.08 -12.62
N ALA A 106 8.81 -1.29 -11.74
CA ALA A 106 9.73 -2.41 -11.85
C ALA A 106 9.01 -3.78 -11.80
N CYS A 107 8.01 -3.94 -10.94
CA CYS A 107 7.19 -5.14 -10.93
C CYS A 107 6.37 -5.30 -12.22
N TYR A 108 5.78 -4.21 -12.73
CA TYR A 108 4.95 -4.22 -13.93
C TYR A 108 5.76 -4.55 -15.19
N ASP A 109 7.02 -4.09 -15.26
CA ASP A 109 7.95 -4.42 -16.32
C ASP A 109 8.35 -5.90 -16.30
N SER A 110 8.42 -6.51 -15.10
CA SER A 110 8.74 -7.94 -14.95
C SER A 110 7.57 -8.87 -15.29
N ASP A 111 6.41 -8.65 -14.70
CA ASP A 111 5.19 -9.41 -14.99
C ASP A 111 3.95 -8.56 -14.66
N ARG A 112 3.19 -8.23 -15.71
CA ARG A 112 2.00 -7.38 -15.62
C ARG A 112 0.87 -8.05 -14.85
N GLU A 113 0.59 -9.33 -15.11
CA GLU A 113 -0.57 -10.01 -14.52
C GLU A 113 -0.35 -10.30 -13.04
N ILE A 114 0.86 -10.71 -12.66
CA ILE A 114 1.23 -10.90 -11.25
C ILE A 114 1.17 -9.57 -10.51
N THR A 115 1.66 -8.49 -11.11
CA THR A 115 1.63 -7.15 -10.50
C THR A 115 0.20 -6.65 -10.28
N LEU A 116 -0.69 -6.84 -11.25
CA LEU A 116 -2.10 -6.47 -11.11
C LEU A 116 -2.78 -7.25 -9.99
N LYS A 117 -2.51 -8.56 -9.87
CA LYS A 117 -2.98 -9.40 -8.77
C LYS A 117 -2.42 -8.94 -7.42
N MET A 118 -1.13 -8.58 -7.36
CA MET A 118 -0.51 -8.03 -6.15
C MET A 118 -1.21 -6.74 -5.68
N ILE A 119 -1.56 -5.84 -6.61
CA ILE A 119 -2.20 -4.56 -6.28
C ILE A 119 -3.63 -4.75 -5.75
N THR A 120 -4.37 -5.72 -6.30
CA THR A 120 -5.81 -5.92 -5.99
C THR A 120 -6.07 -6.96 -4.91
N ARG A 121 -5.06 -7.75 -4.54
CA ARG A 121 -5.15 -8.69 -3.42
C ARG A 121 -5.44 -7.97 -2.10
N LYS A 122 -6.39 -8.51 -1.34
CA LYS A 122 -6.65 -8.08 0.05
C LYS A 122 -5.57 -8.60 0.99
N LEU A 123 -5.07 -7.70 1.84
CA LEU A 123 -3.99 -8.00 2.77
C LEU A 123 -4.53 -8.06 4.19
N LYS A 124 -4.49 -9.24 4.81
CA LYS A 124 -4.91 -9.44 6.22
C LYS A 124 -4.11 -8.57 7.19
N GLU A 125 -2.84 -8.31 6.86
CA GLU A 125 -1.94 -7.43 7.62
C GLU A 125 -2.35 -5.95 7.58
N PHE A 126 -3.18 -5.54 6.62
CA PHE A 126 -3.60 -4.14 6.49
C PHE A 126 -5.12 -4.06 6.56
N SER A 127 -5.72 -4.69 7.57
CA SER A 127 -7.17 -4.68 7.83
C SER A 127 -8.03 -5.14 6.64
N ASP A 128 -7.55 -6.15 5.89
CA ASP A 128 -8.17 -6.66 4.66
C ASP A 128 -8.35 -5.62 3.54
N GLN A 129 -7.60 -4.51 3.59
CA GLN A 129 -7.53 -3.54 2.51
C GLN A 129 -6.61 -4.03 1.39
N SER A 130 -6.94 -3.69 0.14
CA SER A 130 -6.03 -3.90 -0.99
C SER A 130 -5.01 -2.75 -1.11
N CYS A 131 -3.93 -2.95 -1.87
CA CYS A 131 -2.95 -1.88 -2.08
C CYS A 131 -3.59 -0.66 -2.75
N ILE A 132 -4.55 -0.86 -3.66
CA ILE A 132 -5.25 0.24 -4.33
C ILE A 132 -6.14 1.01 -3.35
N ASP A 133 -6.83 0.31 -2.44
CA ASP A 133 -7.65 0.96 -1.41
C ASP A 133 -6.81 1.80 -0.45
N MET A 134 -5.61 1.31 -0.09
CA MET A 134 -4.65 2.05 0.72
C MET A 134 -4.12 3.29 0.00
N ALA A 135 -3.81 3.16 -1.30
CA ALA A 135 -3.36 4.29 -2.11
C ALA A 135 -4.44 5.38 -2.27
N LEU A 136 -5.70 4.96 -2.42
CA LEU A 136 -6.85 5.86 -2.45
C LEU A 136 -7.05 6.55 -1.09
N SER A 137 -6.99 5.79 0.00
CA SER A 137 -7.14 6.32 1.37
C SER A 137 -6.05 7.34 1.75
N SER A 138 -4.84 7.17 1.19
CA SER A 138 -3.69 8.04 1.43
C SER A 138 -3.58 9.21 0.44
N GLU A 139 -4.43 9.25 -0.59
CA GLU A 139 -4.40 10.20 -1.70
C GLU A 139 -3.00 10.30 -2.34
N ASN A 140 -2.38 9.15 -2.61
CA ASN A 140 -1.08 9.08 -3.26
C ASN A 140 -1.27 9.13 -4.79
N MET A 141 -1.41 10.34 -5.34
CA MET A 141 -1.65 10.54 -6.78
C MET A 141 -0.51 9.99 -7.65
N ASP A 142 0.74 10.15 -7.22
CA ASP A 142 1.94 9.66 -7.93
C ASP A 142 1.89 8.14 -8.17
N PHE A 143 1.24 7.41 -7.26
CA PHE A 143 1.02 5.98 -7.38
C PHE A 143 -0.15 5.65 -8.32
N LEU A 144 -1.25 6.38 -8.21
CA LEU A 144 -2.47 6.13 -8.99
C LEU A 144 -2.30 6.40 -10.49
N VAL A 145 -1.37 7.30 -10.85
CA VAL A 145 -1.04 7.62 -12.23
C VAL A 145 -0.19 6.53 -12.90
N GLN A 146 0.35 5.57 -12.13
CA GLN A 146 1.24 4.55 -12.70
C GLN A 146 0.54 3.66 -13.75
N PRO A 147 1.26 3.18 -14.77
CA PRO A 147 0.70 2.37 -15.86
C PRO A 147 -0.05 1.13 -15.36
N ALA A 148 0.41 0.52 -14.27
CA ALA A 148 -0.26 -0.62 -13.64
C ALA A 148 -1.68 -0.26 -13.15
N CYS A 149 -1.84 0.88 -12.47
CA CYS A 149 -3.11 1.37 -11.96
C CYS A 149 -4.05 1.80 -13.09
N VAL A 150 -3.52 2.46 -14.13
CA VAL A 150 -4.31 2.84 -15.31
C VAL A 150 -4.82 1.58 -16.03
N THR A 151 -3.94 0.60 -16.27
CA THR A 151 -4.32 -0.68 -16.91
C THR A 151 -5.43 -1.38 -16.11
N LEU A 152 -5.29 -1.41 -14.79
CA LEU A 152 -6.29 -1.99 -13.89
C LEU A 152 -7.63 -1.27 -14.02
N GLN A 153 -7.64 0.05 -13.97
CA GLN A 153 -8.86 0.86 -14.09
C GLN A 153 -9.52 0.66 -15.47
N THR A 154 -8.73 0.66 -16.55
CA THR A 154 -9.23 0.38 -17.90
C THR A 154 -9.86 -1.01 -17.99
N ARG A 155 -9.25 -2.04 -17.38
CA ARG A 155 -9.83 -3.38 -17.33
C ARG A 155 -11.14 -3.39 -16.55
N VAL A 156 -11.19 -2.78 -15.37
CA VAL A 156 -12.43 -2.70 -14.58
C VAL A 156 -13.53 -1.99 -15.37
N TRP A 157 -13.20 -0.90 -16.07
CA TRP A 157 -14.14 -0.15 -16.90
C TRP A 157 -14.68 -0.97 -18.08
N LEU A 158 -13.81 -1.65 -18.83
CA LEU A 158 -14.19 -2.41 -20.02
C LEU A 158 -14.98 -3.68 -19.71
N TYR A 159 -14.59 -4.38 -18.64
CA TYR A 159 -15.12 -5.71 -18.35
C TYR A 159 -16.17 -5.71 -17.24
N GLY A 160 -16.25 -4.64 -16.45
CA GLY A 160 -17.27 -4.40 -15.42
C GLY A 160 -17.11 -5.24 -14.14
N ASN A 161 -16.39 -6.37 -14.20
CA ASN A 161 -16.17 -7.26 -13.06
C ASN A 161 -14.67 -7.52 -12.86
N LEU A 162 -14.14 -7.16 -11.69
CA LEU A 162 -12.74 -7.43 -11.30
C LEU A 162 -12.47 -8.94 -11.13
N TRP A 163 -13.52 -9.73 -10.82
CA TRP A 163 -13.43 -11.15 -10.48
C TRP A 163 -13.15 -12.09 -11.65
N ASP A 164 -13.46 -11.69 -12.88
CA ASP A 164 -13.24 -12.54 -14.07
C ASP A 164 -11.75 -12.81 -14.34
N PHE A 165 -10.84 -12.03 -13.74
CA PHE A 165 -9.38 -12.20 -13.85
C PHE A 165 -8.75 -13.12 -12.79
N TYR A 166 -9.52 -13.49 -11.76
CA TYR A 166 -9.02 -14.18 -10.57
C TYR A 166 -9.27 -15.68 -10.58
N THR A 167 -10.14 -16.18 -11.44
CA THR A 167 -10.31 -17.61 -11.65
C THR A 167 -9.22 -18.12 -12.59
N GLU A 168 -8.59 -19.25 -12.26
CA GLU A 168 -7.60 -19.91 -13.12
C GLU A 168 -8.17 -20.32 -14.51
N ASN A 169 -9.47 -20.12 -14.74
CA ASN A 169 -10.20 -20.35 -15.98
C ASN A 169 -10.68 -19.02 -16.59
N PHE A 170 -9.77 -18.12 -16.92
CA PHE A 170 -10.09 -16.97 -17.77
C PHE A 170 -10.41 -17.48 -19.18
N ASP A 171 -11.70 -17.54 -19.53
CA ASP A 171 -12.13 -17.88 -20.88
C ASP A 171 -12.31 -16.58 -21.69
N PRO A 172 -11.38 -16.26 -22.62
CA PRO A 172 -11.43 -15.01 -23.40
C PRO A 172 -12.68 -14.91 -24.28
N THR A 173 -13.41 -16.01 -24.48
CA THR A 173 -14.63 -16.04 -25.30
C THR A 173 -15.83 -15.36 -24.61
N LYS A 174 -15.88 -15.33 -23.27
CA LYS A 174 -16.92 -14.58 -22.54
C LYS A 174 -16.82 -13.06 -22.75
N LEU A 175 -15.65 -12.56 -23.11
CA LEU A 175 -15.40 -11.15 -23.41
C LEU A 175 -15.99 -10.71 -24.75
N LEU A 176 -16.07 -11.64 -25.72
CA LEU A 176 -16.68 -11.39 -27.03
C LEU A 176 -18.21 -11.28 -26.94
N PHE A 177 -18.84 -11.89 -25.94
CA PHE A 177 -20.29 -11.87 -25.79
C PHE A 177 -20.83 -10.47 -25.48
N ARG A 178 -20.18 -9.72 -24.57
CA ARG A 178 -20.68 -8.39 -24.16
C ARG A 178 -20.50 -7.31 -25.25
N ARG A 179 -19.41 -7.39 -26.02
CA ARG A 179 -19.19 -6.49 -27.16
C ARG A 179 -20.17 -6.78 -28.30
N LYS A 180 -20.41 -8.07 -28.61
CA LYS A 180 -21.43 -8.46 -29.59
C LYS A 180 -22.82 -8.04 -29.17
N THR A 181 -23.21 -8.14 -27.90
CA THR A 181 -24.53 -7.65 -27.43
C THR A 181 -24.67 -6.14 -27.56
N ALA A 182 -23.62 -5.36 -27.27
CA ALA A 182 -23.65 -3.91 -27.44
C ALA A 182 -23.74 -3.51 -28.92
N GLU A 183 -23.01 -4.21 -29.80
CA GLU A 183 -23.06 -4.01 -31.25
C GLU A 183 -24.41 -4.46 -31.84
N SER A 184 -25.02 -5.54 -31.36
CA SER A 184 -26.36 -5.98 -31.82
C SER A 184 -27.49 -5.08 -31.31
N ILE A 185 -27.41 -4.55 -30.08
CA ILE A 185 -28.35 -3.53 -29.57
C ILE A 185 -28.22 -2.22 -30.38
N ALA A 186 -27.01 -1.82 -30.77
CA ALA A 186 -26.78 -0.65 -31.62
C ALA A 186 -27.28 -0.84 -33.07
N VAL A 187 -27.23 -2.07 -33.59
CA VAL A 187 -27.79 -2.40 -34.92
C VAL A 187 -29.32 -2.46 -34.89
N GLU A 188 -29.94 -2.98 -33.82
CA GLU A 188 -31.40 -3.00 -33.67
C GLU A 188 -32.00 -1.60 -33.54
N SER A 189 -31.33 -0.68 -32.84
CA SER A 189 -31.75 0.72 -32.71
C SER A 189 -31.66 1.52 -34.03
N ASN A 190 -30.68 1.22 -34.89
CA ASN A 190 -30.62 1.82 -36.23
C ASN A 190 -31.66 1.25 -37.21
N SER A 191 -32.13 0.01 -37.00
CA SER A 191 -33.17 -0.62 -37.83
C SER A 191 -34.58 -0.10 -37.53
N SER A 192 -34.85 0.33 -36.30
CA SER A 192 -36.15 0.88 -35.87
C SER A 192 -36.34 2.36 -36.25
N GLU A 193 -35.25 3.14 -36.36
CA GLU A 193 -35.31 4.51 -36.90
C GLU A 193 -35.57 4.55 -38.42
N HIS A 194 -35.15 3.52 -39.16
CA HIS A 194 -35.39 3.46 -40.61
C HIS A 194 -36.82 3.03 -40.98
N ASN A 195 -37.54 2.34 -40.09
CA ASN A 195 -38.93 1.91 -40.30
C ASN A 195 -39.98 2.92 -39.81
N THR A 196 -39.58 4.00 -39.12
CA THR A 196 -40.48 5.07 -38.65
C THR A 196 -40.49 6.30 -39.57
N LYS A 197 -39.69 6.29 -40.64
CA LYS A 197 -39.61 7.35 -41.67
C LYS A 197 -40.23 6.97 -43.02
N LYS A 198 -41.22 6.07 -43.03
CA LYS A 198 -42.02 5.75 -44.22
C LYS A 198 -43.49 6.11 -44.02
#